data_AF-A0A350Y8S6-F1
#
_entry.id   AF-A0A350Y8S6-F1
#
_cell.length_a   1.000
_cell.length_b   1.000
_cell.length_c   1.000
_cell.angle_alpha   90.00
_cell.angle_beta   90.00
_cell.angle_gamma   90.00
#
_symmetry.space_group_name_H-M   'P 1'
#
loop_
_entity.id
_entity.type
_entity.pdbx_description
1 polymer ?
#
loop_
_entity_poly.entity_id
_entity_poly.type
_entity_poly.pdbx_seq_one_letter_code
_entity_poly.pdbx_strand_id
1 'polypeptide(L)'
;MTKKKDGSRFDELFGAVRGHTEDTPHSSLQKKQAKGRNPDYVRTTFYLSKPLHRRLKAAALIEEREMSDIVEELVSQWLLS
;
A
#
# COMPACT_ATOMS: atom_id res chain seq x y z
N MET A 1 -19.34 -30.87 -34.09
CA MET A 1 -19.04 -30.42 -32.71
C MET A 1 -17.85 -29.47 -32.76
N THR A 2 -18.02 -28.18 -32.46
CA THR A 2 -16.94 -27.30 -32.03
C THR A 2 -17.52 -26.24 -31.09
N LYS A 3 -17.10 -26.29 -29.82
CA LYS A 3 -17.58 -25.44 -28.72
C LYS A 3 -17.04 -24.01 -28.90
N LYS A 4 -17.91 -23.00 -28.93
CA LYS A 4 -17.51 -21.60 -28.66
C LYS A 4 -17.14 -21.50 -27.18
N LYS A 5 -15.88 -21.14 -26.91
CA LYS A 5 -15.41 -20.80 -25.55
C LYS A 5 -15.88 -19.38 -25.26
N ASP A 6 -16.76 -19.23 -24.27
CA ASP A 6 -17.07 -17.94 -23.67
C ASP A 6 -15.79 -17.40 -23.02
N GLY A 7 -15.13 -16.48 -23.73
CA GLY A 7 -14.10 -15.64 -23.13
C GLY A 7 -14.78 -14.73 -22.11
N SER A 8 -14.34 -14.81 -20.87
CA SER A 8 -14.83 -13.96 -19.80
C SER A 8 -14.64 -12.49 -20.19
N ARG A 9 -15.66 -11.63 -20.01
CA ARG A 9 -15.60 -10.18 -20.30
C ARG A 9 -14.44 -9.45 -19.61
N PHE A 10 -13.83 -10.11 -18.61
CA PHE A 10 -12.65 -9.63 -17.92
C PHE A 10 -11.35 -9.84 -18.70
N ASP A 11 -11.25 -10.85 -19.59
CA ASP A 11 -10.04 -11.09 -20.40
C ASP A 11 -9.77 -9.93 -21.37
N GLU A 12 -10.83 -9.32 -21.92
CA GLU A 12 -10.72 -8.14 -22.78
C GLU A 12 -10.15 -6.93 -22.02
N LEU A 13 -10.51 -6.77 -20.74
CA LEU A 13 -10.02 -5.68 -19.90
C LEU A 13 -8.53 -5.84 -19.56
N PHE A 14 -8.07 -7.06 -19.26
CA PHE A 14 -6.65 -7.31 -19.01
C PHE A 14 -5.82 -7.28 -20.29
N GLY A 15 -6.40 -7.72 -21.42
CA GLY A 15 -5.75 -7.65 -22.73
C GLY A 15 -5.52 -6.20 -23.19
N ALA A 16 -6.51 -5.32 -22.99
CA ALA A 16 -6.41 -3.91 -23.36
C ALA A 16 -5.32 -3.14 -22.58
N VAL A 17 -5.04 -3.51 -21.33
CA VAL A 17 -3.98 -2.90 -20.51
C VAL A 17 -2.57 -3.32 -20.96
N ARG A 18 -2.43 -4.50 -21.57
CA ARG A 18 -1.12 -5.04 -21.96
C ARG A 18 -0.54 -4.42 -23.24
N GLY A 19 -1.34 -3.66 -23.99
CA GLY A 19 -0.96 -3.03 -25.26
C GLY A 19 -0.24 -1.69 -25.16
N HIS A 20 -0.16 -1.09 -23.96
CA HIS A 20 0.51 0.19 -23.72
C HIS A 20 1.75 -0.03 -22.83
N THR A 21 2.78 -0.65 -23.38
CA THR A 21 4.13 -0.58 -22.81
C THR A 21 4.96 0.26 -23.77
N GLU A 22 4.70 1.56 -23.77
CA GLU A 22 5.62 2.54 -24.34
C GLU A 22 6.80 2.66 -23.36
N ASP A 23 7.99 2.33 -23.83
CA ASP A 23 9.26 2.41 -23.12
C ASP A 23 9.56 3.86 -22.74
N THR A 24 9.05 4.30 -21.59
CA THR A 24 9.53 5.49 -20.91
C THR A 24 10.74 5.11 -20.07
N PRO A 25 11.86 5.86 -20.10
CA PRO A 25 12.99 5.60 -19.24
C PRO A 25 12.55 5.88 -17.80
N HIS A 26 12.15 4.82 -17.10
CA HIS A 26 11.89 4.85 -15.69
C HIS A 26 13.20 5.26 -15.01
N SER A 27 13.27 6.55 -14.63
CA SER A 27 14.13 7.02 -13.55
C SER A 27 14.08 5.97 -12.45
N SER A 28 15.24 5.48 -12.06
CA SER A 28 15.42 4.49 -11.01
C SER A 28 15.00 5.10 -9.67
N LEU A 29 13.70 5.30 -9.48
CA LEU A 29 13.10 5.34 -8.18
C LEU A 29 13.40 3.98 -7.60
N GLN A 30 14.47 3.90 -6.80
CA GLN A 30 14.72 2.76 -5.93
C GLN A 30 13.38 2.46 -5.27
N LYS A 31 12.76 1.34 -5.67
CA LYS A 31 11.50 0.90 -5.09
C LYS A 31 11.77 0.80 -3.59
N LYS A 32 11.32 1.78 -2.81
CA LYS A 32 11.38 1.73 -1.35
C LYS A 32 10.82 0.37 -1.00
N GLN A 33 11.66 -0.51 -0.45
CA GLN A 33 11.20 -1.82 -0.07
C GLN A 33 10.05 -1.60 0.92
N ALA A 34 8.91 -2.24 0.65
CA ALA A 34 7.77 -2.12 1.53
C ALA A 34 8.21 -2.49 2.95
N LYS A 35 7.76 -1.74 3.97
CA LYS A 35 8.20 -1.90 5.37
C LYS A 35 8.15 -3.36 5.86
N GLY A 36 7.18 -4.15 5.40
CA GLY A 36 7.07 -5.57 5.74
C GLY A 36 8.19 -6.49 5.21
N ARG A 37 9.07 -6.00 4.33
CA ARG A 37 10.25 -6.73 3.81
C ARG A 37 11.56 -6.21 4.38
N ASN A 38 11.53 -5.08 5.09
CA ASN A 38 12.71 -4.56 5.76
C ASN A 38 12.93 -5.36 7.08
N PRO A 39 14.12 -5.96 7.29
CA PRO A 39 14.42 -6.74 8.50
C PRO A 39 14.37 -5.93 9.80
N ASP A 40 14.48 -4.60 9.73
CA ASP A 40 14.46 -3.72 10.90
C ASP A 40 13.03 -3.47 11.43
N TYR A 41 12.00 -3.91 10.70
CA TYR A 41 10.61 -3.68 11.06
C TYR A 41 9.88 -4.98 11.43
N VAL A 42 9.13 -4.95 12.52
CA VAL A 42 8.21 -6.03 12.93
C VAL A 42 6.77 -5.57 12.77
N ARG A 43 5.92 -6.41 12.17
CA ARG A 43 4.49 -6.12 12.03
C ARG A 43 3.77 -6.32 13.36
N THR A 44 3.23 -5.24 13.91
CA THR A 44 2.42 -5.27 15.14
C THR A 44 0.97 -4.97 14.83
N THR A 45 0.05 -5.73 15.42
CA THR A 45 -1.41 -5.53 15.29
C THR A 45 -1.99 -5.24 16.67
N PHE A 46 -2.73 -4.14 16.81
CA PHE A 46 -3.42 -3.77 18.05
C PHE A 46 -4.80 -3.19 17.74
N TYR A 47 -5.68 -3.22 18.73
CA TYR A 47 -7.01 -2.65 18.60
C TYR A 47 -6.99 -1.16 18.95
N LEU A 48 -7.56 -0.35 18.07
CA LEU A 48 -7.89 1.05 18.34
C LEU A 48 -9.41 1.21 18.39
N SER A 49 -9.88 2.13 19.21
CA SER A 49 -11.28 2.55 19.12
C SER A 49 -11.58 3.10 17.72
N LYS A 50 -12.76 2.81 17.17
CA LYS A 50 -13.15 3.30 15.84
C LYS A 50 -12.97 4.82 15.67
N PRO A 51 -13.33 5.68 16.66
CA PRO A 51 -13.10 7.12 16.55
C PRO A 51 -11.61 7.47 16.43
N LEU A 52 -10.76 6.82 17.21
CA LEU A 52 -9.32 7.07 17.21
C LEU A 52 -8.68 6.66 15.88
N HIS A 53 -9.00 5.47 15.39
CA HIS A 53 -8.51 5.01 14.09
C HIS A 53 -8.91 5.97 12.94
N ARG A 54 -10.14 6.49 12.95
CA ARG A 54 -10.59 7.48 11.95
C ARG A 54 -9.78 8.77 12.01
N ARG A 55 -9.52 9.29 13.22
CA ARG A 55 -8.73 10.49 13.42
C ARG A 55 -7.27 10.30 12.99
N LEU A 56 -6.65 9.18 13.37
CA LEU A 56 -5.30 8.82 12.93
C LEU A 56 -5.20 8.78 11.41
N LYS A 57 -6.14 8.11 10.74
CA LYS A 57 -6.17 8.04 9.28
C LYS A 57 -6.32 9.42 8.63
N ALA A 58 -7.17 10.28 9.19
CA ALA A 58 -7.35 11.64 8.68
C ALA A 58 -6.07 12.48 8.85
N ALA A 59 -5.44 12.42 10.03
CA ALA A 59 -4.18 13.13 10.30
C ALA A 59 -3.05 12.66 9.37
N ALA A 60 -2.90 11.35 9.18
CA ALA A 60 -1.92 10.78 8.26
C ALA A 60 -2.11 11.25 6.82
N LEU A 61 -3.37 11.41 6.37
CA LEU A 61 -3.68 11.94 5.04
C LEU A 61 -3.34 13.43 4.91
N ILE A 62 -3.65 14.23 5.94
CA ILE A 62 -3.39 15.68 5.96
C ILE A 62 -1.89 15.96 6.00
N GLU A 63 -1.13 15.18 6.76
CA GLU A 63 0.32 15.34 6.92
C GLU A 63 1.13 14.64 5.81
N GLU A 64 0.48 13.91 4.91
CA GLU A 64 1.14 13.06 3.90
C GLU A 64 2.15 12.06 4.50
N ARG A 65 1.85 11.56 5.70
CA ARG A 65 2.72 10.64 6.47
C ARG A 65 2.13 9.24 6.55
N GLU A 66 2.99 8.23 6.67
CA GLU A 66 2.52 6.88 6.95
C GLU A 66 2.06 6.75 8.41
N MET A 67 0.91 6.10 8.63
CA MET A 67 0.40 5.86 9.98
C MET A 67 1.39 5.07 10.86
N SER A 68 2.21 4.20 10.26
CA SER A 68 3.26 3.46 10.97
C SER A 68 4.33 4.38 11.55
N ASP A 69 4.75 5.42 10.81
CA ASP A 69 5.75 6.39 11.30
C ASP A 69 5.19 7.20 12.46
N ILE A 70 3.91 7.62 12.36
CA ILE A 70 3.22 8.36 13.42
C ILE A 70 3.14 7.50 14.70
N VAL A 71 2.78 6.23 14.57
CA VAL A 71 2.69 5.31 15.72
C VAL A 71 4.07 5.04 16.33
N GLU A 72 5.10 4.84 15.50
CA GLU A 72 6.48 4.62 15.95
C GLU A 72 6.99 5.82 16.78
N GLU A 73 6.75 7.04 16.32
CA GLU A 73 7.11 8.26 17.04
C GLU A 73 6.38 8.38 18.38
N LEU A 74 5.06 8.18 18.39
CA LEU A 74 4.25 8.24 19.61
C LEU A 74 4.68 7.20 20.66
N VAL A 75 4.94 5.97 20.22
CA VAL A 75 5.42 4.89 21.10
C VAL A 75 6.81 5.22 21.63
N SER A 76 7.71 5.74 20.78
CA SER A 76 9.06 6.12 21.19
C SER A 76 9.04 7.25 22.22
N GLN A 77 8.22 8.28 22.02
CA GLN A 77 8.04 9.38 22.97
C GLN A 77 7.47 8.89 24.30
N TRP A 78 6.49 7.99 24.28
CA TRP A 78 5.91 7.40 25.50
C TRP A 78 6.91 6.54 26.28
N LEU A 79 7.82 5.84 25.62
CA LEU A 79 8.85 5.04 26.28
C LEU A 79 9.99 5.87 26.90
N LEU A 80 10.14 7.13 26.47
CA LEU A 80 11.12 8.07 27.01
C LEU A 80 10.54 8.95 28.14
N SER A 81 9.23 8.90 28.39
CA SER A 81 8.54 9.67 29.43
C SER A 81 8.63 9.01 30.81
#